data_AF-A0A183DRF9-F1
#
_entry.id   AF-A0A183DRF9-F1
#
_cell.length_a   1.000
_cell.length_b   1.000
_cell.length_c   1.000
_cell.angle_alpha   90.00
_cell.angle_beta   90.00
_cell.angle_gamma   90.00
#
_symmetry.space_group_name_H-M   'P 1'
#
loop_
_entity.id
_entity.type
_entity.pdbx_description
1 polymer ?
#
loop_
_entity_poly.entity_id
_entity_poly.type
_entity_poly.pdbx_seq_one_letter_code
_entity_poly.pdbx_strand_id
1 'polypeptide(L)'
;MIQALIDTLLKYPRLDPKAKYNEVLSALKLVIVKDSNVVVVTLALHALTSIAKGLRRNFAKYLPMLLLTLLEKFKEKKATVKEAVVQCLAKHGTNPNVKTNVFQWIYYILCHFRPAAAPVAFIKAVAPYLIKHSSDGDPEVRERCFMGIGAVLRLLGEKGAMAVIGEVLGDKARAKKVGGYCAKAVQDFEAYEKARIESGLSMAEEPCASGDNKENNGALNGDKCQDDGIEVDAWELLTETKICDKLPNNMETMLTSKKWKERVEILEALLDVLEHNPRLDPHENHATLITALCAMLEKDTNVSVAALATKCIMAFAQGLRYALSPCIPHIYAAAFEKFKEKKAVFRQPLTELCDTLALFAPLSAYIEIVENALQKSNPQIREQTALFIARLLRQHSAQTIRQECVEQKLGSALSKLASDADSSVREASFLAIGALMRIVSESAINNYCGQVTQDKGKLAKVRESCENLKKEYGLNASAAILKLQNKTKPAVSTSLSGSKTAVRAMVR
;
A
#
# COMPACT_ATOMS: atom_id res chain seq x y z
N MET A 1 9.57 -32.81 12.22
CA MET A 1 9.75 -31.84 11.13
C MET A 1 10.04 -30.41 11.64
N ILE A 2 9.17 -29.79 12.45
CA ILE A 2 9.44 -28.41 12.97
C ILE A 2 10.74 -28.34 13.77
N GLN A 3 11.06 -29.36 14.59
CA GLN A 3 12.35 -29.42 15.30
C GLN A 3 13.55 -29.42 14.35
N ALA A 4 13.51 -30.22 13.28
CA ALA A 4 14.58 -30.26 12.27
C ALA A 4 14.73 -28.92 11.53
N LEU A 5 13.63 -28.18 11.31
CA LEU A 5 13.68 -26.82 10.78
C LEU A 5 14.40 -25.87 11.76
N ILE A 6 14.10 -25.94 13.07
CA ILE A 6 14.79 -25.16 14.10
C ILE A 6 16.29 -25.47 14.08
N ASP A 7 16.66 -26.76 14.11
CA ASP A 7 18.05 -27.19 14.13
C ASP A 7 18.82 -26.71 12.89
N THR A 8 18.14 -26.66 11.74
CA THR A 8 18.70 -26.10 10.50
C THR A 8 18.87 -24.58 10.62
N LEU A 9 17.86 -23.85 11.07
CA LEU A 9 17.92 -22.40 11.24
C LEU A 9 18.99 -21.95 12.24
N LEU A 10 19.24 -22.76 13.28
CA LEU A 10 20.30 -22.48 14.25
C LEU A 10 21.71 -22.61 13.65
N LYS A 11 21.89 -23.46 12.62
CA LYS A 11 23.16 -23.56 11.87
C LYS A 11 23.41 -22.35 10.97
N TYR A 12 22.36 -21.61 10.60
CA TYR A 12 22.43 -20.46 9.69
C TYR A 12 21.94 -19.17 10.37
N PRO A 13 22.80 -18.46 11.13
CA PRO A 13 22.42 -17.26 11.89
C PRO A 13 22.11 -16.02 11.03
N ARG A 14 22.25 -16.14 9.69
CA ARG A 14 21.90 -15.11 8.71
C ARG A 14 21.10 -15.75 7.59
N LEU A 15 19.89 -15.25 7.40
CA LEU A 15 18.98 -15.69 6.33
C LEU A 15 18.99 -14.67 5.20
N ASP A 16 18.87 -15.13 3.95
CA ASP A 16 18.85 -14.28 2.77
C ASP A 16 17.55 -13.47 2.70
N PRO A 17 17.59 -12.13 2.81
CA PRO A 17 16.40 -11.27 2.74
C PRO A 17 15.61 -11.35 1.44
N LYS A 18 16.25 -11.79 0.34
CA LYS A 18 15.67 -11.91 -1.00
C LYS A 18 14.87 -13.19 -1.19
N ALA A 19 15.07 -14.20 -0.34
CA ALA A 19 14.30 -15.43 -0.39
C ALA A 19 12.84 -15.20 0.04
N LYS A 20 11.92 -16.00 -0.54
CA LYS A 20 10.49 -15.92 -0.25
C LYS A 20 10.14 -16.81 0.95
N TYR A 21 9.88 -16.21 2.11
CA TYR A 21 9.49 -16.93 3.34
C TYR A 21 7.97 -17.05 3.56
N ASN A 22 7.14 -16.47 2.69
CA ASN A 22 5.69 -16.34 2.89
C ASN A 22 4.99 -17.68 3.16
N GLU A 23 5.34 -18.73 2.42
CA GLU A 23 4.74 -20.06 2.57
C GLU A 23 5.07 -20.69 3.93
N VAL A 24 6.35 -20.67 4.31
CA VAL A 24 6.82 -21.21 5.59
C VAL A 24 6.20 -20.44 6.76
N LEU A 25 6.14 -19.12 6.67
CA LEU A 25 5.53 -18.27 7.71
C LEU A 25 4.01 -18.47 7.80
N SER A 26 3.34 -18.67 6.67
CA SER A 26 1.90 -18.99 6.62
C SER A 26 1.61 -20.37 7.22
N ALA A 27 2.45 -21.36 6.93
CA ALA A 27 2.33 -22.69 7.52
C ALA A 27 2.56 -22.65 9.04
N LEU A 28 3.59 -21.94 9.51
CA LEU A 28 3.84 -21.74 10.94
C LEU A 28 2.69 -21.00 11.62
N LYS A 29 2.14 -19.95 10.99
CA LYS A 29 0.94 -19.23 11.47
C LYS A 29 -0.24 -20.19 11.63
N LEU A 30 -0.48 -21.06 10.65
CA LEU A 30 -1.58 -22.02 10.68
C LEU A 30 -1.43 -23.02 11.84
N VAL A 31 -0.21 -23.56 12.02
CA VAL A 31 0.12 -24.44 13.16
C VAL A 31 -0.12 -23.71 14.48
N ILE A 32 0.37 -22.47 14.60
CA ILE A 32 0.19 -21.65 15.80
C ILE A 32 -1.29 -21.49 16.11
N VAL A 33 -2.15 -21.21 15.12
CA VAL A 33 -3.59 -21.00 15.32
C VAL A 33 -4.33 -22.29 15.64
N LYS A 34 -4.18 -23.31 14.80
CA LYS A 34 -5.11 -24.45 14.71
C LYS A 34 -4.65 -25.70 15.45
N ASP A 35 -3.36 -25.85 15.75
CA ASP A 35 -2.86 -27.07 16.36
C ASP A 35 -3.25 -27.14 17.85
N SER A 36 -3.91 -28.23 18.24
CA SER A 36 -4.35 -28.46 19.62
C SER A 36 -3.20 -28.92 20.51
N ASN A 37 -2.10 -29.40 19.92
CA ASN A 37 -0.92 -29.82 20.65
C ASN A 37 -0.02 -28.62 20.96
N VAL A 38 -0.07 -28.20 22.21
CA VAL A 38 0.71 -27.10 22.77
C VAL A 38 2.21 -27.25 22.53
N VAL A 39 2.76 -28.47 22.52
CA VAL A 39 4.18 -28.70 22.24
C VAL A 39 4.50 -28.30 20.79
N VAL A 40 3.65 -28.65 19.85
CA VAL A 40 3.81 -28.32 18.42
C VAL A 40 3.66 -26.82 18.19
N VAL A 41 2.70 -26.17 18.85
CA VAL A 41 2.54 -24.70 18.85
C VAL A 41 3.80 -24.01 19.39
N THR A 42 4.37 -24.52 20.48
CA THR A 42 5.60 -23.98 21.08
C THR A 42 6.79 -24.12 20.13
N LEU A 43 6.94 -25.26 19.47
CA LEU A 43 7.97 -25.46 18.45
C LEU A 43 7.79 -24.53 17.25
N ALA A 44 6.56 -24.31 16.79
CA ALA A 44 6.29 -23.37 15.70
C ALA A 44 6.68 -21.93 16.06
N LEU A 45 6.43 -21.51 17.31
CA LEU A 45 6.86 -20.20 17.83
C LEU A 45 8.39 -20.09 17.93
N HIS A 46 9.08 -21.15 18.34
CA HIS A 46 10.55 -21.18 18.34
C HIS A 46 11.13 -21.12 16.93
N ALA A 47 10.55 -21.85 15.97
CA ALA A 47 10.95 -21.77 14.57
C ALA A 47 10.76 -20.35 14.01
N LEU A 48 9.62 -19.72 14.32
CA LEU A 48 9.33 -18.35 13.94
C LEU A 48 10.34 -17.36 14.55
N THR A 49 10.71 -17.57 15.81
CA THR A 49 11.75 -16.79 16.52
C THR A 49 13.10 -16.93 15.83
N SER A 50 13.49 -18.14 15.43
CA SER A 50 14.75 -18.38 14.71
C SER A 50 14.77 -17.72 13.33
N ILE A 51 13.64 -17.73 12.61
CA ILE A 51 13.51 -17.01 11.33
C ILE A 51 13.62 -15.49 11.55
N ALA A 52 12.94 -14.96 12.56
CA ALA A 52 13.03 -13.54 12.91
C ALA A 52 14.46 -13.12 13.27
N LYS A 53 15.18 -13.96 14.04
CA LYS A 53 16.61 -13.74 14.37
C LYS A 53 17.49 -13.76 13.13
N GLY A 54 17.25 -14.67 12.19
CA GLY A 54 18.02 -14.81 10.96
C GLY A 54 17.81 -13.66 9.97
N LEU A 55 16.57 -13.17 9.82
CA LEU A 55 16.19 -12.10 8.90
C LEU A 55 16.36 -10.68 9.47
N ARG A 56 16.39 -10.55 10.81
CA ARG A 56 16.55 -9.26 11.52
C ARG A 56 15.51 -8.23 11.05
N ARG A 57 15.96 -7.08 10.55
CA ARG A 57 15.11 -5.98 10.03
C ARG A 57 14.22 -6.42 8.88
N ASN A 58 14.71 -7.35 8.05
CA ASN A 58 13.94 -7.89 6.94
C ASN A 58 12.81 -8.81 7.40
N PHE A 59 12.73 -9.12 8.70
CA PHE A 59 11.55 -9.75 9.27
C PHE A 59 10.38 -8.78 9.45
N ALA A 60 10.64 -7.47 9.54
CA ALA A 60 9.62 -6.46 9.79
C ALA A 60 8.50 -6.49 8.74
N LYS A 61 8.84 -6.79 7.47
CA LYS A 61 7.87 -6.95 6.39
C LYS A 61 6.87 -8.09 6.66
N TYR A 62 7.21 -9.09 7.47
CA TYR A 62 6.30 -10.19 7.80
C TYR A 62 5.49 -9.96 9.08
N LEU A 63 5.76 -8.89 9.84
CA LEU A 63 5.06 -8.63 11.10
C LEU A 63 3.54 -8.45 10.92
N PRO A 64 3.01 -7.69 9.93
CA PRO A 64 1.56 -7.52 9.78
C PRO A 64 0.80 -8.84 9.62
N MET A 65 1.41 -9.82 8.93
CA MET A 65 0.85 -11.15 8.72
C MET A 65 0.71 -11.95 10.03
N LEU A 66 1.65 -11.76 10.96
CA LEU A 66 1.84 -12.62 12.13
C LEU A 66 1.38 -11.98 13.44
N LEU A 67 1.39 -10.65 13.52
CA LEU A 67 1.23 -9.91 14.77
C LEU A 67 -0.08 -10.22 15.47
N LEU A 68 -1.22 -10.16 14.77
CA LEU A 68 -2.52 -10.44 15.37
C LEU A 68 -2.59 -11.87 15.93
N THR A 69 -2.12 -12.85 15.17
CA THR A 69 -2.08 -14.25 15.58
C THR A 69 -1.19 -14.48 16.81
N LEU A 70 -0.03 -13.83 16.86
CA LEU A 70 0.86 -13.90 18.02
C LEU A 70 0.23 -13.23 19.24
N LEU A 71 -0.45 -12.09 19.05
CA LEU A 71 -1.17 -11.40 20.11
C LEU A 71 -2.33 -12.23 20.67
N GLU A 72 -3.07 -12.94 19.81
CA GLU A 72 -4.16 -13.82 20.24
C GLU A 72 -3.68 -15.00 21.09
N LYS A 73 -2.46 -15.50 20.83
CA LYS A 73 -1.88 -16.63 21.57
C LYS A 73 -1.48 -16.28 23.00
N PHE A 74 -1.46 -15.01 23.38
CA PHE A 74 -1.36 -14.63 24.80
C PHE A 74 -2.55 -15.10 25.65
N LYS A 75 -3.70 -15.42 25.04
CA LYS A 75 -4.88 -15.98 25.72
C LYS A 75 -4.68 -17.42 26.19
N GLU A 76 -3.66 -18.12 25.68
CA GLU A 76 -3.38 -19.51 26.07
C GLU A 76 -3.06 -19.62 27.56
N LYS A 77 -3.47 -20.70 28.26
CA LYS A 77 -3.27 -20.78 29.72
C LYS A 77 -1.86 -21.23 30.10
N LYS A 78 -1.21 -22.03 29.27
CA LYS A 78 0.09 -22.65 29.58
C LYS A 78 1.25 -21.67 29.52
N ALA A 79 2.08 -21.66 30.57
CA ALA A 79 3.22 -20.76 30.70
C ALA A 79 4.24 -20.91 29.56
N THR A 80 4.49 -22.14 29.10
CA THR A 80 5.45 -22.43 28.02
C THR A 80 5.09 -21.77 26.69
N VAL A 81 3.80 -21.72 26.33
CA VAL A 81 3.35 -21.04 25.09
C VAL A 81 3.47 -19.54 25.25
N LYS A 82 3.08 -18.99 26.40
CA LYS A 82 3.24 -17.56 26.68
C LYS A 82 4.71 -17.15 26.60
N GLU A 83 5.60 -17.94 27.17
CA GLU A 83 7.03 -17.71 27.10
C GLU A 83 7.56 -17.76 25.67
N ALA A 84 7.13 -18.73 24.86
CA ALA A 84 7.53 -18.81 23.45
C ALA A 84 6.96 -17.67 22.59
N VAL A 85 5.72 -17.22 22.83
CA VAL A 85 5.13 -16.03 22.19
C VAL A 85 5.93 -14.78 22.59
N VAL A 86 6.26 -14.64 23.88
CA VAL A 86 7.11 -13.56 24.38
C VAL A 86 8.48 -13.64 23.75
N GLN A 87 9.15 -14.78 23.69
CA GLN A 87 10.47 -14.90 23.05
C GLN A 87 10.43 -14.58 21.54
N CYS A 88 9.32 -14.90 20.87
CA CYS A 88 9.09 -14.56 19.47
C CYS A 88 8.86 -13.05 19.26
N LEU A 89 8.18 -12.39 20.19
CA LEU A 89 7.83 -10.97 20.12
C LEU A 89 8.83 -10.03 20.82
N ALA A 90 9.61 -10.57 21.75
CA ALA A 90 10.35 -9.82 22.76
C ALA A 90 11.78 -10.33 22.90
N LYS A 91 12.71 -9.53 22.39
CA LYS A 91 13.72 -9.08 23.35
C LYS A 91 12.97 -8.43 24.54
N HIS A 92 12.79 -9.21 25.61
CA HIS A 92 12.43 -8.87 27.01
C HIS A 92 11.01 -9.23 27.53
N GLY A 93 10.93 -10.31 28.34
CA GLY A 93 10.36 -10.24 29.71
C GLY A 93 8.96 -10.84 30.02
N THR A 94 8.99 -12.03 30.62
CA THR A 94 8.10 -12.76 31.60
C THR A 94 6.74 -12.19 32.07
N ASN A 95 5.73 -13.10 32.07
CA ASN A 95 4.29 -13.06 32.48
C ASN A 95 4.06 -12.78 34.01
N PRO A 96 2.89 -12.25 34.53
CA PRO A 96 1.51 -12.60 34.15
C PRO A 96 0.40 -11.51 34.21
N ASN A 97 0.04 -10.95 33.04
CA ASN A 97 -1.35 -10.63 32.63
C ASN A 97 -1.29 -10.25 31.13
N VAL A 98 -2.26 -10.60 30.28
CA VAL A 98 -2.19 -10.28 28.83
C VAL A 98 -1.99 -8.78 28.61
N LYS A 99 -2.70 -7.96 29.39
CA LYS A 99 -2.58 -6.50 29.38
C LYS A 99 -1.17 -6.04 29.78
N THR A 100 -0.66 -6.54 30.92
CA THR A 100 0.67 -6.24 31.44
C THR A 100 1.77 -6.54 30.40
N ASN A 101 1.70 -7.70 29.75
CA ASN A 101 2.67 -8.10 28.73
C ASN A 101 2.62 -7.21 27.48
N VAL A 102 1.41 -6.85 27.02
CA VAL A 102 1.24 -5.97 25.86
C VAL A 102 1.79 -4.57 26.14
N PHE A 103 1.47 -3.99 27.30
CA PHE A 103 1.97 -2.66 27.66
C PHE A 103 3.48 -2.66 27.92
N GLN A 104 4.01 -3.75 28.49
CA GLN A 104 5.45 -3.93 28.64
C GLN A 104 6.17 -4.03 27.29
N TRP A 105 5.56 -4.73 26.31
CA TRP A 105 6.11 -4.81 24.95
C TRP A 105 6.10 -3.45 24.25
N ILE A 106 5.00 -2.68 24.36
CA ILE A 106 4.93 -1.31 23.84
C ILE A 106 6.05 -0.46 24.44
N TYR A 107 6.27 -0.54 25.75
CA TYR A 107 7.36 0.17 26.42
C TYR A 107 8.74 -0.16 25.83
N TYR A 108 9.06 -1.46 25.70
CA TYR A 108 10.37 -1.88 25.18
C TYR A 108 10.61 -1.42 23.75
N ILE A 109 9.59 -1.52 22.88
CA ILE A 109 9.68 -1.02 21.50
C ILE A 109 10.00 0.46 21.50
N LEU A 110 9.23 1.27 22.24
CA LEU A 110 9.43 2.71 22.30
C LEU A 110 10.80 3.08 22.88
N CYS A 111 11.33 2.29 23.82
CA CYS A 111 12.67 2.54 24.38
C CYS A 111 13.79 2.36 23.35
N HIS A 112 13.62 1.54 22.31
CA HIS A 112 14.66 1.33 21.29
C HIS A 112 14.76 2.44 20.24
N PHE A 113 13.82 3.39 20.23
CA PHE A 113 13.85 4.52 19.31
C PHE A 113 14.64 5.70 19.88
N ARG A 114 15.25 6.49 19.00
CA ARG A 114 15.75 7.83 19.34
C ARG A 114 14.61 8.86 19.21
N PRO A 115 14.65 9.99 19.94
CA PRO A 115 13.66 11.05 19.78
C PRO A 115 13.52 11.53 18.32
N ALA A 116 14.62 11.65 17.58
CA ALA A 116 14.62 12.05 16.17
C ALA A 116 13.91 11.05 15.22
N ALA A 117 13.83 9.78 15.61
CA ALA A 117 13.21 8.70 14.84
C ALA A 117 11.92 8.17 15.51
N ALA A 118 11.29 8.99 16.35
CA ALA A 118 10.12 8.56 17.12
C ALA A 118 8.99 8.08 16.18
N PRO A 119 8.38 6.90 16.42
CA PRO A 119 7.31 6.38 15.58
C PRO A 119 5.97 7.06 15.93
N VAL A 120 5.81 8.32 15.54
CA VAL A 120 4.69 9.19 15.96
C VAL A 120 3.32 8.60 15.64
N ALA A 121 3.16 7.96 14.47
CA ALA A 121 1.90 7.32 14.07
C ALA A 121 1.54 6.13 14.99
N PHE A 122 2.52 5.29 15.33
CA PHE A 122 2.34 4.19 16.27
C PHE A 122 2.02 4.72 17.68
N ILE A 123 2.75 5.74 18.13
CA ILE A 123 2.53 6.39 19.43
C ILE A 123 1.09 6.92 19.53
N LYS A 124 0.60 7.62 18.50
CA LYS A 124 -0.80 8.10 18.45
C LYS A 124 -1.81 6.96 18.48
N ALA A 125 -1.52 5.82 17.86
CA ALA A 125 -2.41 4.66 17.84
C ALA A 125 -2.49 3.96 19.21
N VAL A 126 -1.38 3.87 19.95
CA VAL A 126 -1.33 3.17 21.25
C VAL A 126 -1.68 4.07 22.44
N ALA A 127 -1.51 5.38 22.32
CA ALA A 127 -1.72 6.34 23.41
C ALA A 127 -3.12 6.28 24.05
N PRO A 128 -4.25 6.20 23.31
CA PRO A 128 -5.58 6.08 23.91
C PRO A 128 -5.71 4.86 24.84
N TYR A 129 -5.06 3.75 24.48
CA TYR A 129 -5.07 2.53 25.29
C TYR A 129 -4.21 2.68 26.55
N LEU A 130 -3.04 3.31 26.44
CA LEU A 130 -2.18 3.61 27.59
C LEU A 130 -2.89 4.53 28.59
N ILE A 131 -3.58 5.57 28.11
CA ILE A 131 -4.35 6.50 28.94
C ILE A 131 -5.49 5.77 29.65
N LYS A 132 -6.32 5.03 28.89
CA LYS A 132 -7.45 4.28 29.43
C LYS A 132 -7.03 3.31 30.53
N HIS A 133 -5.95 2.56 30.32
CA HIS A 133 -5.49 1.54 31.26
C HIS A 133 -4.53 2.05 32.34
N SER A 134 -4.16 3.34 32.33
CA SER A 134 -3.46 3.97 33.45
C SER A 134 -4.27 3.98 34.76
N SER A 135 -5.59 3.79 34.65
CA SER A 135 -6.53 3.69 35.78
C SER A 135 -7.16 2.29 35.92
N ASP A 136 -6.55 1.25 35.33
CA ASP A 136 -7.04 -0.13 35.42
C ASP A 136 -7.09 -0.62 36.89
N GLY A 137 -7.97 -1.56 37.23
CA GLY A 137 -8.10 -2.08 38.60
C GLY A 137 -6.86 -2.83 39.07
N ASP A 138 -6.13 -3.46 38.14
CA ASP A 138 -4.88 -4.19 38.41
C ASP A 138 -3.68 -3.22 38.55
N PRO A 139 -3.00 -3.18 39.72
CA PRO A 139 -1.84 -2.31 39.94
C PRO A 139 -0.69 -2.58 38.96
N GLU A 140 -0.50 -3.81 38.51
CA GLU A 140 0.58 -4.14 37.58
C GLU A 140 0.28 -3.63 36.18
N VAL A 141 -0.98 -3.67 35.74
CA VAL A 141 -1.40 -3.10 34.45
C VAL A 141 -1.18 -1.59 34.45
N ARG A 142 -1.57 -0.89 35.53
CA ARG A 142 -1.33 0.56 35.66
C ARG A 142 0.16 0.88 35.57
N GLU A 143 0.99 0.11 36.25
CA GLU A 143 2.44 0.26 36.26
C GLU A 143 3.04 0.19 34.84
N ARG A 144 2.68 -0.83 34.05
CA ARG A 144 3.18 -0.97 32.67
C ARG A 144 2.67 0.11 31.73
N CYS A 145 1.44 0.61 31.94
CA CYS A 145 0.94 1.76 31.20
C CYS A 145 1.76 3.01 31.50
N PHE A 146 2.05 3.29 32.78
CA PHE A 146 2.90 4.44 33.14
C PHE A 146 4.32 4.32 32.58
N MET A 147 4.88 3.12 32.51
CA MET A 147 6.14 2.88 31.80
C MET A 147 6.05 3.29 30.32
N GLY A 148 5.04 2.78 29.59
CA GLY A 148 4.81 3.13 28.19
C GLY A 148 4.61 4.63 27.96
N ILE A 149 3.85 5.29 28.83
CA ILE A 149 3.63 6.75 28.81
C ILE A 149 4.93 7.52 29.07
N GLY A 150 5.78 7.04 29.99
CA GLY A 150 7.12 7.59 30.22
C GLY A 150 8.02 7.49 28.98
N ALA A 151 7.97 6.38 28.25
CA ALA A 151 8.70 6.23 26.99
C ALA A 151 8.18 7.16 25.87
N VAL A 152 6.86 7.41 25.83
CA VAL A 152 6.27 8.43 24.92
C VAL A 152 6.78 9.83 25.27
N LEU A 153 6.82 10.19 26.56
CA LEU A 153 7.34 11.48 27.00
C LEU A 153 8.82 11.67 26.61
N ARG A 154 9.64 10.61 26.77
CA ARG A 154 11.05 10.63 26.34
C ARG A 154 11.20 10.89 24.84
N LEU A 155 10.35 10.28 24.01
CA LEU A 155 10.46 10.35 22.55
C LEU A 155 9.94 11.67 21.96
N LEU A 156 8.81 12.17 22.46
CA LEU A 156 8.14 13.35 21.89
C LEU A 156 8.52 14.66 22.60
N GLY A 157 9.19 14.60 23.75
CA GLY A 157 9.41 15.73 24.64
C GLY A 157 8.10 16.26 25.25
N GLU A 158 8.20 17.23 26.16
CA GLU A 158 7.03 17.73 26.91
C GLU A 158 5.92 18.27 26.01
N LYS A 159 6.25 19.11 25.01
CA LYS A 159 5.27 19.69 24.10
C LYS A 159 4.54 18.64 23.26
N GLY A 160 5.28 17.68 22.68
CA GLY A 160 4.70 16.63 21.85
C GLY A 160 3.91 15.60 22.66
N ALA A 161 4.38 15.30 23.88
CA ALA A 161 3.68 14.42 24.81
C ALA A 161 2.36 15.02 25.29
N MET A 162 2.31 16.32 25.61
CA MET A 162 1.07 17.01 25.99
C MET A 162 -0.03 16.88 24.94
N ALA A 163 0.32 16.85 23.64
CA ALA A 163 -0.65 16.69 22.55
C ALA A 163 -1.24 15.27 22.45
N VAL A 164 -0.60 14.26 23.05
CA VAL A 164 -0.96 12.84 22.86
C VAL A 164 -1.41 12.17 24.16
N ILE A 165 -0.81 12.53 25.28
CA ILE A 165 -1.04 11.97 26.62
C ILE A 165 -1.34 13.06 27.66
N GLY A 166 -1.79 14.24 27.22
CA GLY A 166 -2.05 15.41 28.08
C GLY A 166 -3.02 15.15 29.23
N GLU A 167 -3.99 14.26 29.06
CA GLU A 167 -4.93 13.84 30.12
C GLU A 167 -4.20 13.27 31.35
N VAL A 168 -3.13 12.51 31.13
CA VAL A 168 -2.33 11.90 32.22
C VAL A 168 -1.33 12.90 32.79
N LEU A 169 -0.80 13.80 31.96
CA LEU A 169 0.18 14.81 32.36
C LEU A 169 -0.47 16.02 33.08
N GLY A 170 -1.78 16.24 32.92
CA GLY A 170 -2.52 17.27 33.63
C GLY A 170 -2.71 17.00 35.13
N ASP A 171 -2.62 15.73 35.56
CA ASP A 171 -2.68 15.34 36.97
C ASP A 171 -1.27 15.37 37.58
N LYS A 172 -1.07 16.17 38.64
CA LYS A 172 0.24 16.41 39.26
C LYS A 172 0.89 15.13 39.81
N ALA A 173 0.12 14.18 40.34
CA ALA A 173 0.65 12.94 40.90
C ALA A 173 1.04 11.96 39.79
N ARG A 174 0.20 11.83 38.76
CA ARG A 174 0.48 11.02 37.57
C ARG A 174 1.64 11.58 36.76
N ALA A 175 1.74 12.89 36.58
CA ALA A 175 2.84 13.55 35.89
C ALA A 175 4.19 13.28 36.60
N LYS A 176 4.24 13.37 37.93
CA LYS A 176 5.44 13.02 38.71
C LYS A 176 5.83 11.55 38.51
N LYS A 177 4.86 10.64 38.50
CA LYS A 177 5.08 9.20 38.26
C LYS A 177 5.58 8.94 36.83
N VAL A 178 5.00 9.58 35.83
CA VAL A 178 5.45 9.52 34.42
C VAL A 178 6.86 10.06 34.26
N GLY A 179 7.21 11.17 34.93
CA GLY A 179 8.56 11.72 34.93
C GLY A 179 9.61 10.73 35.43
N GLY A 180 9.29 9.94 36.46
CA GLY A 180 10.14 8.85 36.94
C GLY A 180 10.40 7.77 35.89
N TYR A 181 9.36 7.32 35.17
CA TYR A 181 9.56 6.33 34.09
C TYR A 181 10.19 6.91 32.82
N CYS A 182 10.03 8.21 32.57
CA CYS A 182 10.76 8.89 31.51
C CYS A 182 12.28 8.81 31.77
N ALA A 183 12.71 9.13 33.00
CA ALA A 183 14.11 8.98 33.41
C ALA A 183 14.59 7.51 33.31
N LYS A 184 13.75 6.55 33.73
CA LYS A 184 14.05 5.12 33.55
C LYS A 184 14.18 4.74 32.06
N ALA A 185 13.31 5.24 31.19
CA ALA A 185 13.37 4.99 29.76
C ALA A 185 14.62 5.58 29.10
N VAL A 186 15.20 6.67 29.64
CA VAL A 186 16.50 7.19 29.21
C VAL A 186 17.61 6.19 29.55
N GLN A 187 17.65 5.70 30.80
CA GLN A 187 18.64 4.70 31.23
C GLN A 187 18.53 3.38 30.44
N ASP A 188 17.30 2.90 30.20
CA ASP A 188 17.06 1.69 29.43
C ASP A 188 17.48 1.84 27.95
N PHE A 189 17.32 3.05 27.37
CA PHE A 189 17.82 3.36 26.02
C PHE A 189 19.35 3.39 25.98
N GLU A 190 20.01 4.03 26.95
CA GLU A 190 21.48 4.08 27.03
C GLU A 190 22.09 2.67 27.17
N ALA A 191 21.50 1.82 28.02
CA ALA A 191 21.92 0.43 28.17
C ALA A 191 21.73 -0.36 26.86
N TYR A 192 20.62 -0.14 26.17
CA TYR A 192 20.35 -0.72 24.85
C TYR A 192 21.38 -0.26 23.81
N GLU A 193 21.70 1.03 23.75
CA GLU A 193 22.64 1.60 22.80
C GLU A 193 24.07 1.10 23.05
N LYS A 194 24.47 1.01 24.31
CA LYS A 194 25.76 0.42 24.71
C LYS A 194 25.88 -1.05 24.27
N ALA A 195 24.87 -1.88 24.56
CA ALA A 195 24.86 -3.28 24.13
C ALA A 195 24.81 -3.44 22.60
N ARG A 196 24.18 -2.50 21.89
CA ARG A 196 24.17 -2.45 20.42
C ARG A 196 25.56 -2.14 19.85
N ILE A 197 26.29 -1.21 20.46
CA ILE A 197 27.65 -0.82 20.04
C ILE A 197 28.64 -1.98 20.30
N GLU A 198 28.58 -2.58 21.49
CA GLU A 198 29.44 -3.72 21.89
C GLU A 198 29.23 -4.97 21.02
N SER A 199 28.05 -5.12 20.41
CA SER A 199 27.74 -6.23 19.49
C SER A 199 28.12 -5.98 18.01
N GLY A 200 28.85 -4.91 17.71
CA GLY A 200 29.45 -4.67 16.39
C GLY A 200 28.47 -4.22 15.29
N LEU A 201 27.31 -3.66 15.67
CA LEU A 201 26.31 -3.11 14.74
C LEU A 201 26.64 -1.66 14.39
N SER A 202 27.26 -1.45 13.23
CA SER A 202 27.61 -0.12 12.67
C SER A 202 26.39 0.79 12.41
N MET A 203 26.68 2.09 12.35
CA MET A 203 25.80 3.26 12.49
C MET A 203 24.67 3.50 11.46
N ALA A 204 24.47 2.67 10.43
CA ALA A 204 23.58 3.02 9.31
C ALA A 204 22.16 2.41 9.39
N GLU A 205 21.69 2.11 10.59
CA GLU A 205 20.63 1.13 10.74
C GLU A 205 19.61 1.63 11.79
N GLU A 206 18.58 2.35 11.34
CA GLU A 206 17.44 2.87 12.13
C GLU A 206 16.12 2.11 11.86
N PRO A 207 15.11 2.16 12.74
CA PRO A 207 13.75 1.70 12.47
C PRO A 207 12.89 2.85 11.91
N CYS A 208 12.23 2.61 10.77
CA CYS A 208 11.49 3.61 10.01
C CYS A 208 10.35 4.27 10.80
N ALA A 209 10.33 5.61 10.79
CA ALA A 209 9.14 6.44 11.01
C ALA A 209 9.05 7.45 9.86
N SER A 210 8.08 7.25 8.98
CA SER A 210 7.65 8.24 8.00
C SER A 210 6.80 9.31 8.69
N GLY A 211 7.18 10.57 8.49
CA GLY A 211 6.44 11.73 9.00
C GLY A 211 7.20 13.03 8.75
N ASP A 212 6.91 13.66 7.62
CA ASP A 212 7.33 15.02 7.28
C ASP A 212 6.98 16.01 8.39
N ASN A 213 7.95 16.81 8.81
CA ASN A 213 7.73 18.19 9.26
C ASN A 213 9.02 18.99 9.02
N LYS A 214 8.98 19.84 7.99
CA LYS A 214 10.01 20.86 7.72
C LYS A 214 9.72 22.11 8.54
N GLU A 215 10.69 22.57 9.32
CA GLU A 215 11.00 24.01 9.45
C GLU A 215 12.54 24.22 9.50
N ASN A 216 13.03 24.75 8.37
CA ASN A 216 14.13 25.72 8.12
C ASN A 216 15.43 25.76 8.95
N ASN A 217 16.60 25.53 8.31
CA ASN A 217 17.52 26.57 7.81
C ASN A 217 18.86 25.99 7.28
N GLY A 218 19.39 26.55 6.19
CA GLY A 218 20.83 26.56 5.88
C GLY A 218 21.31 25.63 4.76
N ALA A 219 21.76 26.24 3.66
CA ALA A 219 22.28 25.61 2.45
C ALA A 219 23.62 24.85 2.64
N LEU A 220 23.84 23.78 1.85
CA LEU A 220 24.93 23.64 0.88
C LEU A 220 24.82 22.30 0.13
N ASN A 221 25.32 22.32 -1.12
CA ASN A 221 25.16 21.33 -2.20
C ASN A 221 25.65 19.90 -1.91
N GLY A 222 24.88 18.94 -2.43
CA GLY A 222 25.37 17.96 -3.41
C GLY A 222 26.03 16.67 -2.91
N ASP A 223 25.23 15.64 -2.62
CA ASP A 223 25.34 14.35 -3.33
C ASP A 223 24.03 13.56 -3.13
N LYS A 224 23.41 13.09 -4.22
CA LYS A 224 22.17 12.31 -4.17
C LYS A 224 22.52 10.83 -4.03
N CYS A 225 22.57 10.33 -2.81
CA CYS A 225 22.40 8.90 -2.59
C CYS A 225 20.90 8.57 -2.74
N GLN A 226 20.56 7.83 -3.79
CA GLN A 226 19.26 7.17 -3.92
C GLN A 226 19.09 6.22 -2.74
N ASP A 227 18.19 6.57 -1.83
CA ASP A 227 17.70 5.70 -0.77
C ASP A 227 16.69 4.73 -1.38
N ASP A 228 17.14 3.53 -1.75
CA ASP A 228 16.29 2.39 -2.10
C ASP A 228 15.67 1.78 -0.83
N GLY A 229 14.98 2.60 -0.04
CA GLY A 229 14.07 2.14 1.01
C GLY A 229 12.93 1.37 0.34
N ILE A 230 13.04 0.05 0.27
CA ILE A 230 11.97 -0.82 -0.26
C ILE A 230 10.74 -0.68 0.64
N GLU A 231 9.84 0.23 0.27
CA GLU A 231 8.49 0.33 0.83
C GLU A 231 7.75 -0.97 0.45
N VAL A 232 7.81 -1.97 1.33
CA VAL A 232 7.19 -3.28 1.07
C VAL A 232 5.68 -3.12 1.07
N ASP A 233 5.07 -3.38 -0.07
CA ASP A 233 3.64 -3.28 -0.28
C ASP A 233 2.90 -4.39 0.50
N ALA A 234 1.91 -4.01 1.31
CA ALA A 234 1.15 -4.94 2.15
C ALA A 234 0.54 -6.12 1.35
N TRP A 235 0.22 -5.90 0.08
CA TRP A 235 -0.27 -6.94 -0.82
C TRP A 235 0.80 -7.95 -1.21
N GLU A 236 2.06 -7.54 -1.35
CA GLU A 236 3.19 -8.45 -1.67
C GLU A 236 3.50 -9.42 -0.52
N LEU A 237 2.87 -9.22 0.64
CA LEU A 237 2.94 -10.10 1.80
C LEU A 237 1.79 -11.11 1.85
N LEU A 238 0.71 -10.89 1.07
CA LEU A 238 -0.42 -11.81 1.05
C LEU A 238 -0.03 -13.11 0.35
N THR A 239 -0.72 -14.19 0.70
CA THR A 239 -0.50 -15.49 0.07
C THR A 239 -1.08 -15.49 -1.34
N GLU A 240 -0.25 -15.83 -2.33
CA GLU A 240 -0.70 -16.07 -3.70
C GLU A 240 -1.67 -17.25 -3.71
N THR A 241 -2.85 -17.05 -4.30
CA THR A 241 -3.93 -18.01 -4.22
C THR A 241 -4.47 -18.34 -5.59
N LYS A 242 -4.49 -19.63 -5.92
CA LYS A 242 -5.28 -20.18 -7.04
C LYS A 242 -6.74 -20.21 -6.62
N ILE A 243 -7.63 -19.77 -7.50
CA ILE A 243 -9.06 -19.70 -7.21
C ILE A 243 -9.88 -20.73 -7.96
N CYS A 244 -9.36 -21.43 -8.98
CA CYS A 244 -10.15 -22.37 -9.78
C CYS A 244 -10.88 -23.43 -8.94
N ASP A 245 -10.24 -23.98 -7.90
CA ASP A 245 -10.87 -24.96 -6.97
C ASP A 245 -11.91 -24.34 -6.02
N LYS A 246 -12.00 -23.01 -5.96
CA LYS A 246 -12.94 -22.25 -5.13
C LYS A 246 -14.14 -21.74 -5.92
N LEU A 247 -14.10 -21.82 -7.24
CA LEU A 247 -15.17 -21.34 -8.10
C LEU A 247 -16.35 -22.31 -8.09
N PRO A 248 -17.59 -21.82 -8.15
CA PRO A 248 -18.76 -22.70 -8.24
C PRO A 248 -18.75 -23.54 -9.52
N ASN A 249 -19.06 -24.84 -9.43
CA ASN A 249 -19.07 -25.77 -10.56
C ASN A 249 -20.05 -25.39 -11.69
N ASN A 250 -21.08 -24.61 -11.37
CA ASN A 250 -22.12 -24.13 -12.28
C ASN A 250 -21.82 -22.73 -12.83
N MET A 251 -20.59 -22.23 -12.69
CA MET A 251 -20.26 -20.85 -13.06
C MET A 251 -20.51 -20.54 -14.54
N GLU A 252 -20.01 -21.36 -15.48
CA GLU A 252 -20.19 -21.11 -16.91
C GLU A 252 -21.67 -21.12 -17.34
N THR A 253 -22.45 -22.03 -16.76
CA THR A 253 -23.88 -22.18 -17.06
C THR A 253 -24.69 -21.02 -16.47
N MET A 254 -24.39 -20.60 -15.25
CA MET A 254 -25.09 -19.47 -14.61
C MET A 254 -24.70 -18.12 -15.23
N LEU A 255 -23.43 -17.91 -15.62
CA LEU A 255 -22.99 -16.65 -16.26
C LEU A 255 -23.73 -16.39 -17.59
N THR A 256 -24.13 -17.45 -18.29
CA THR A 256 -24.86 -17.39 -19.57
C THR A 256 -26.37 -17.59 -19.42
N SER A 257 -26.88 -17.70 -18.19
CA SER A 257 -28.30 -17.93 -17.95
C SER A 257 -29.17 -16.81 -18.51
N LYS A 258 -30.34 -17.17 -19.04
CA LYS A 258 -31.36 -16.20 -19.47
C LYS A 258 -31.95 -15.43 -18.28
N LYS A 259 -31.91 -15.99 -17.07
CA LYS A 259 -32.44 -15.35 -15.86
C LYS A 259 -31.35 -14.46 -15.24
N TRP A 260 -31.55 -13.15 -15.32
CA TRP A 260 -30.58 -12.18 -14.80
C TRP A 260 -30.29 -12.35 -13.29
N LYS A 261 -31.25 -12.88 -12.50
CA LYS A 261 -31.03 -13.18 -11.08
C LYS A 261 -30.01 -14.29 -10.85
N GLU A 262 -30.00 -15.32 -11.70
CA GLU A 262 -28.97 -16.38 -11.64
C GLU A 262 -27.60 -15.80 -12.00
N ARG A 263 -27.55 -14.88 -12.98
CA ARG A 263 -26.31 -14.15 -13.31
C ARG A 263 -25.81 -13.26 -12.16
N VAL A 264 -26.72 -12.63 -11.42
CA VAL A 264 -26.38 -11.86 -10.21
C VAL A 264 -25.80 -12.78 -9.13
N GLU A 265 -26.49 -13.87 -8.81
CA GLU A 265 -26.07 -14.81 -7.76
C GLU A 265 -24.67 -15.37 -8.01
N ILE A 266 -24.38 -15.78 -9.25
CA ILE A 266 -23.05 -16.32 -9.58
C ILE A 266 -21.95 -15.25 -9.55
N LEU A 267 -22.26 -14.01 -9.94
CA LEU A 267 -21.30 -12.91 -9.87
C LEU A 267 -21.04 -12.45 -8.42
N GLU A 268 -22.06 -12.49 -7.56
CA GLU A 268 -21.89 -12.26 -6.12
C GLU A 268 -21.01 -13.33 -5.49
N ALA A 269 -21.23 -14.61 -5.82
CA ALA A 269 -20.37 -15.71 -5.39
C ALA A 269 -18.92 -15.57 -5.89
N LEU A 270 -18.73 -15.17 -7.15
CA LEU A 270 -17.40 -14.89 -7.70
C LEU A 270 -16.74 -13.72 -6.98
N LEU A 271 -17.46 -12.62 -6.76
CA LEU A 271 -16.94 -11.45 -6.07
C LEU A 271 -16.50 -11.79 -4.64
N ASP A 272 -17.30 -12.58 -3.91
CA ASP A 272 -16.97 -13.05 -2.56
C ASP A 272 -15.67 -13.87 -2.56
N VAL A 273 -15.48 -14.78 -3.53
CA VAL A 273 -14.22 -15.52 -3.69
C VAL A 273 -13.05 -14.55 -3.95
N LEU A 274 -13.21 -13.54 -4.80
CA LEU A 274 -12.14 -12.59 -5.11
C LEU A 274 -11.77 -11.71 -3.90
N GLU A 275 -12.75 -11.24 -3.13
CA GLU A 275 -12.54 -10.41 -1.94
C GLU A 275 -11.86 -11.20 -0.80
N HIS A 276 -12.17 -12.48 -0.65
CA HIS A 276 -11.50 -13.37 0.30
C HIS A 276 -10.10 -13.82 -0.15
N ASN A 277 -9.75 -13.63 -1.43
CA ASN A 277 -8.48 -14.04 -2.02
C ASN A 277 -7.78 -12.84 -2.71
N PRO A 278 -7.36 -11.82 -1.94
CA PRO A 278 -6.90 -10.53 -2.46
C PRO A 278 -5.58 -10.56 -3.26
N ARG A 279 -4.86 -11.70 -3.31
CA ARG A 279 -3.68 -11.89 -4.15
C ARG A 279 -3.83 -13.20 -4.93
N LEU A 280 -4.10 -13.05 -6.22
CA LEU A 280 -4.35 -14.16 -7.14
C LEU A 280 -3.05 -14.67 -7.74
N ASP A 281 -3.01 -15.96 -8.07
CA ASP A 281 -1.88 -16.56 -8.78
C ASP A 281 -1.83 -16.01 -10.22
N PRO A 282 -0.76 -15.29 -10.63
CA PRO A 282 -0.64 -14.76 -11.99
C PRO A 282 -0.38 -15.86 -13.04
N HIS A 283 -0.04 -17.09 -12.63
CA HIS A 283 0.19 -18.23 -13.52
C HIS A 283 -1.07 -19.03 -13.81
N GLU A 284 -2.15 -18.80 -13.06
CA GLU A 284 -3.47 -19.37 -13.33
C GLU A 284 -4.12 -18.67 -14.53
N ASN A 285 -4.85 -19.42 -15.36
CA ASN A 285 -5.50 -18.86 -16.54
C ASN A 285 -6.81 -18.13 -16.17
N HIS A 286 -6.69 -16.83 -15.92
CA HIS A 286 -7.83 -15.95 -15.65
C HIS A 286 -8.46 -15.33 -16.90
N ALA A 287 -7.80 -15.45 -18.05
CA ALA A 287 -8.14 -14.68 -19.25
C ALA A 287 -9.55 -15.00 -19.78
N THR A 288 -9.95 -16.28 -19.74
CA THR A 288 -11.29 -16.73 -20.18
C THR A 288 -12.39 -16.09 -19.35
N LEU A 289 -12.25 -16.10 -18.02
CA LEU A 289 -13.24 -15.54 -17.11
C LEU A 289 -13.28 -14.01 -17.21
N ILE A 290 -12.13 -13.34 -17.28
CA ILE A 290 -12.07 -11.88 -17.49
C ILE A 290 -12.75 -11.49 -18.81
N THR A 291 -12.52 -12.26 -19.89
CA THR A 291 -13.18 -12.04 -21.18
C THR A 291 -14.70 -12.21 -21.08
N ALA A 292 -15.17 -13.24 -20.37
CA ALA A 292 -16.60 -13.43 -20.13
C ALA A 292 -17.20 -12.26 -19.35
N LEU A 293 -16.51 -11.76 -18.31
CA LEU A 293 -16.94 -10.58 -17.55
C LEU A 293 -16.96 -9.32 -18.40
N CYS A 294 -15.98 -9.11 -19.28
CA CYS A 294 -16.00 -8.02 -20.27
C CYS A 294 -17.21 -8.13 -21.20
N ALA A 295 -17.54 -9.33 -21.68
CA ALA A 295 -18.74 -9.53 -22.50
C ALA A 295 -20.03 -9.20 -21.72
N MET A 296 -20.12 -9.55 -20.44
CA MET A 296 -21.26 -9.18 -19.58
C MET A 296 -21.34 -7.67 -19.37
N LEU A 297 -20.21 -7.01 -19.09
CA LEU A 297 -20.11 -5.55 -19.01
C LEU A 297 -20.65 -4.89 -20.30
N GLU A 298 -20.21 -5.40 -21.46
CA GLU A 298 -20.52 -4.86 -22.79
C GLU A 298 -21.95 -5.14 -23.26
N LYS A 299 -22.49 -6.33 -22.99
CA LYS A 299 -23.68 -6.84 -23.71
C LYS A 299 -24.85 -7.18 -22.81
N ASP A 300 -24.66 -7.28 -21.49
CA ASP A 300 -25.76 -7.60 -20.60
C ASP A 300 -26.78 -6.44 -20.56
N THR A 301 -28.05 -6.79 -20.71
CA THR A 301 -29.16 -5.84 -20.73
C THR A 301 -29.57 -5.41 -19.32
N ASN A 302 -29.18 -6.17 -18.29
CA ASN A 302 -29.47 -5.86 -16.90
C ASN A 302 -28.32 -5.08 -16.27
N VAL A 303 -28.61 -3.84 -15.87
CA VAL A 303 -27.61 -2.93 -15.29
C VAL A 303 -26.96 -3.47 -14.02
N SER A 304 -27.68 -4.24 -13.20
CA SER A 304 -27.14 -4.81 -11.95
C SER A 304 -26.12 -5.91 -12.25
N VAL A 305 -26.37 -6.72 -13.28
CA VAL A 305 -25.42 -7.75 -13.75
C VAL A 305 -24.16 -7.08 -14.29
N ALA A 306 -24.29 -6.05 -15.13
CA ALA A 306 -23.15 -5.31 -15.65
C ALA A 306 -22.34 -4.62 -14.52
N ALA A 307 -23.01 -4.07 -13.51
CA ALA A 307 -22.36 -3.47 -12.34
C ALA A 307 -21.60 -4.50 -11.50
N LEU A 308 -22.14 -5.70 -11.28
CA LEU A 308 -21.43 -6.78 -10.59
C LEU A 308 -20.25 -7.32 -11.40
N ALA A 309 -20.40 -7.48 -12.71
CA ALA A 309 -19.29 -7.86 -13.58
C ALA A 309 -18.14 -6.83 -13.51
N THR A 310 -18.47 -5.54 -13.46
CA THR A 310 -17.50 -4.44 -13.26
C THR A 310 -16.72 -4.61 -11.96
N LYS A 311 -17.43 -4.90 -10.85
CA LYS A 311 -16.80 -5.13 -9.54
C LYS A 311 -15.90 -6.36 -9.56
N CYS A 312 -16.30 -7.44 -10.22
CA CYS A 312 -15.46 -8.63 -10.38
C CYS A 312 -14.17 -8.31 -11.17
N ILE A 313 -14.27 -7.58 -12.29
CA ILE A 313 -13.09 -7.16 -13.06
C ILE A 313 -12.17 -6.27 -12.22
N MET A 314 -12.74 -5.37 -11.41
CA MET A 314 -11.97 -4.52 -10.49
C MET A 314 -11.24 -5.34 -9.42
N ALA A 315 -11.89 -6.36 -8.86
CA ALA A 315 -11.28 -7.27 -7.90
C ALA A 315 -10.16 -8.11 -8.55
N PHE A 316 -10.32 -8.55 -9.80
CA PHE A 316 -9.22 -9.15 -10.58
C PHE A 316 -8.05 -8.17 -10.77
N ALA A 317 -8.33 -6.90 -11.07
CA ALA A 317 -7.29 -5.89 -11.21
C ALA A 317 -6.50 -5.68 -9.91
N GLN A 318 -7.18 -5.65 -8.76
CA GLN A 318 -6.53 -5.55 -7.45
C GLN A 318 -5.77 -6.83 -7.08
N GLY A 319 -6.29 -7.99 -7.48
CA GLY A 319 -5.74 -9.32 -7.19
C GLY A 319 -4.59 -9.77 -8.08
N LEU A 320 -4.49 -9.27 -9.32
CA LEU A 320 -3.41 -9.59 -10.28
C LEU A 320 -2.44 -8.41 -10.48
N ARG A 321 -2.91 -7.18 -10.26
CA ARG A 321 -2.16 -5.94 -10.45
C ARG A 321 -1.51 -5.87 -11.84
N TYR A 322 -0.19 -5.70 -11.89
CA TYR A 322 0.58 -5.57 -13.12
C TYR A 322 0.46 -6.79 -14.05
N ALA A 323 0.16 -7.98 -13.53
CA ALA A 323 -0.07 -9.16 -14.36
C ALA A 323 -1.32 -9.03 -15.24
N LEU A 324 -2.29 -8.17 -14.86
CA LEU A 324 -3.47 -7.86 -15.68
C LEU A 324 -3.15 -6.91 -16.85
N SER A 325 -1.99 -6.24 -16.86
CA SER A 325 -1.67 -5.17 -17.82
C SER A 325 -1.99 -5.49 -19.30
N PRO A 326 -1.77 -6.73 -19.82
CA PRO A 326 -2.11 -7.07 -21.20
C PRO A 326 -3.62 -6.98 -21.52
N CYS A 327 -4.49 -7.21 -20.53
CA CYS A 327 -5.94 -7.18 -20.69
C CYS A 327 -6.53 -5.77 -20.55
N ILE A 328 -5.81 -4.84 -19.91
CA ILE A 328 -6.31 -3.50 -19.56
C ILE A 328 -6.84 -2.70 -20.76
N PRO A 329 -6.17 -2.67 -21.94
CA PRO A 329 -6.69 -1.98 -23.11
C PRO A 329 -8.08 -2.50 -23.55
N HIS A 330 -8.28 -3.82 -23.55
CA HIS A 330 -9.58 -4.40 -23.88
C HIS A 330 -10.66 -4.03 -22.85
N ILE A 331 -10.32 -4.06 -21.56
CA ILE A 331 -11.23 -3.68 -20.48
C ILE A 331 -11.64 -2.20 -20.60
N TYR A 332 -10.71 -1.29 -20.93
CA TYR A 332 -11.04 0.13 -21.14
C TYR A 332 -11.96 0.36 -22.33
N ALA A 333 -11.75 -0.36 -23.44
CA ALA A 333 -12.62 -0.26 -24.60
C ALA A 333 -14.08 -0.63 -24.23
N ALA A 334 -14.26 -1.70 -23.45
CA ALA A 334 -15.56 -2.09 -22.91
C ALA A 334 -16.16 -1.05 -21.95
N ALA A 335 -15.35 -0.57 -20.99
CA ALA A 335 -15.80 0.32 -19.92
C ALA A 335 -16.20 1.70 -20.44
N PHE A 336 -15.43 2.30 -21.36
CA PHE A 336 -15.75 3.64 -21.88
C PHE A 336 -17.04 3.69 -22.69
N GLU A 337 -17.35 2.64 -23.46
CA GLU A 337 -18.64 2.53 -24.15
C GLU A 337 -19.84 2.50 -23.17
N LYS A 338 -19.60 2.06 -21.93
CA LYS A 338 -20.61 1.95 -20.89
C LYS A 338 -20.83 3.22 -20.09
N PHE A 339 -19.96 4.23 -20.23
CA PHE A 339 -20.21 5.53 -19.63
C PHE A 339 -21.45 6.25 -20.18
N LYS A 340 -22.10 5.76 -21.24
CA LYS A 340 -23.44 6.21 -21.65
C LYS A 340 -24.49 6.05 -20.54
N GLU A 341 -24.27 5.15 -19.59
CA GLU A 341 -25.19 4.89 -18.48
C GLU A 341 -25.12 5.97 -17.41
N LYS A 342 -26.29 6.49 -17.02
CA LYS A 342 -26.34 7.63 -16.10
C LYS A 342 -26.49 7.28 -14.63
N LYS A 343 -27.01 6.09 -14.34
CA LYS A 343 -27.37 5.67 -12.97
C LYS A 343 -26.11 5.45 -12.14
N ALA A 344 -26.05 6.06 -10.96
CA ALA A 344 -24.91 5.95 -10.04
C ALA A 344 -24.56 4.50 -9.70
N VAL A 345 -25.58 3.62 -9.57
CA VAL A 345 -25.42 2.18 -9.27
C VAL A 345 -24.47 1.45 -10.22
N PHE A 346 -24.29 1.94 -11.45
CA PHE A 346 -23.37 1.38 -12.43
C PHE A 346 -22.23 2.33 -12.79
N ARG A 347 -22.52 3.63 -12.89
CA ARG A 347 -21.52 4.66 -13.20
C ARG A 347 -20.39 4.73 -12.17
N GLN A 348 -20.71 4.56 -10.88
CA GLN A 348 -19.70 4.61 -9.82
C GLN A 348 -18.75 3.40 -9.90
N PRO A 349 -19.22 2.13 -9.95
CA PRO A 349 -18.33 1.00 -10.18
C PRO A 349 -17.47 1.12 -11.45
N LEU A 350 -18.03 1.64 -12.55
CA LEU A 350 -17.25 1.88 -13.79
C LEU A 350 -16.12 2.89 -13.58
N THR A 351 -16.40 3.94 -12.82
CA THR A 351 -15.41 4.98 -12.48
C THR A 351 -14.29 4.40 -11.63
N GLU A 352 -14.65 3.65 -10.58
CA GLU A 352 -13.70 2.98 -9.69
C GLU A 352 -12.85 1.93 -10.42
N LEU A 353 -13.45 1.18 -11.36
CA LEU A 353 -12.73 0.26 -12.23
C LEU A 353 -11.69 1.02 -13.08
N CYS A 354 -12.09 2.09 -13.77
CA CYS A 354 -11.18 2.86 -14.62
C CYS A 354 -10.01 3.43 -13.83
N ASP A 355 -10.28 3.98 -12.65
CA ASP A 355 -9.26 4.55 -11.77
C ASP A 355 -8.31 3.47 -11.22
N THR A 356 -8.83 2.27 -10.91
CA THR A 356 -8.03 1.12 -10.45
C THR A 356 -7.10 0.59 -11.53
N LEU A 357 -7.61 0.40 -12.75
CA LEU A 357 -6.81 -0.11 -13.89
C LEU A 357 -5.63 0.81 -14.21
N ALA A 358 -5.80 2.12 -14.04
CA ALA A 358 -4.76 3.11 -14.32
C ALA A 358 -3.54 2.99 -13.39
N LEU A 359 -3.65 2.25 -12.28
CA LEU A 359 -2.54 1.99 -11.37
C LEU A 359 -1.62 0.86 -11.87
N PHE A 360 -2.08 0.06 -12.83
CA PHE A 360 -1.43 -1.20 -13.25
C PHE A 360 -1.01 -1.24 -14.72
N ALA A 361 -1.37 -0.24 -15.52
CA ALA A 361 -0.83 -0.03 -16.86
C ALA A 361 -0.50 1.45 -17.10
N PRO A 362 0.59 1.76 -17.83
CA PRO A 362 0.92 3.14 -18.16
C PRO A 362 -0.07 3.69 -19.19
N LEU A 363 -0.42 4.99 -19.11
CA LEU A 363 -1.36 5.66 -20.02
C LEU A 363 -1.11 5.35 -21.50
N SER A 364 0.15 5.27 -21.91
CA SER A 364 0.52 4.95 -23.28
C SER A 364 0.02 3.60 -23.81
N ALA A 365 -0.28 2.65 -22.93
CA ALA A 365 -0.81 1.34 -23.34
C ALA A 365 -2.28 1.43 -23.80
N TYR A 366 -3.00 2.49 -23.42
CA TYR A 366 -4.43 2.64 -23.70
C TYR A 366 -4.82 4.05 -24.15
N ILE A 367 -3.86 4.91 -24.50
CA ILE A 367 -4.11 6.31 -24.84
C ILE A 367 -4.98 6.47 -26.09
N GLU A 368 -4.84 5.58 -27.08
CA GLU A 368 -5.68 5.60 -28.29
C GLU A 368 -7.15 5.26 -27.97
N ILE A 369 -7.38 4.37 -27.01
CA ILE A 369 -8.74 4.03 -26.56
C ILE A 369 -9.38 5.24 -25.88
N VAL A 370 -8.60 5.98 -25.09
CA VAL A 370 -9.06 7.23 -24.47
C VAL A 370 -9.34 8.30 -25.52
N GLU A 371 -8.42 8.52 -26.47
CA GLU A 371 -8.59 9.48 -27.57
C GLU A 371 -9.88 9.19 -28.35
N ASN A 372 -10.15 7.92 -28.66
CA ASN A 372 -11.36 7.49 -29.35
C ASN A 372 -12.63 7.74 -28.51
N ALA A 373 -12.59 7.45 -27.20
CA ALA A 373 -13.71 7.66 -26.30
C ALA A 373 -14.06 9.16 -26.12
N LEU A 374 -13.05 10.04 -26.07
CA LEU A 374 -13.24 11.49 -26.05
C LEU A 374 -13.93 12.02 -27.32
N GLN A 375 -13.89 11.28 -28.44
CA GLN A 375 -14.48 11.69 -29.72
C GLN A 375 -15.83 11.03 -30.02
N LYS A 376 -16.38 10.24 -29.08
CA LYS A 376 -17.68 9.58 -29.27
C LYS A 376 -18.81 10.59 -29.41
N SER A 377 -19.81 10.26 -30.22
CA SER A 377 -20.99 11.12 -30.44
C SER A 377 -21.82 11.35 -29.17
N ASN A 378 -21.79 10.40 -28.22
CA ASN A 378 -22.52 10.52 -26.95
C ASN A 378 -21.82 11.49 -25.98
N PRO A 379 -22.46 12.63 -25.59
CA PRO A 379 -21.87 13.61 -24.68
C PRO A 379 -21.48 13.03 -23.31
N GLN A 380 -22.28 12.08 -22.80
CA GLN A 380 -22.03 11.46 -21.50
C GLN A 380 -20.74 10.63 -21.50
N ILE A 381 -20.42 9.95 -22.61
CA ILE A 381 -19.16 9.22 -22.76
C ILE A 381 -17.99 10.19 -22.77
N ARG A 382 -18.08 11.29 -23.55
CA ARG A 382 -17.03 12.32 -23.61
C ARG A 382 -16.77 12.95 -22.24
N GLU A 383 -17.83 13.35 -21.54
CA GLU A 383 -17.77 13.92 -20.19
C GLU A 383 -17.04 12.99 -19.21
N GLN A 384 -17.48 11.74 -19.08
CA GLN A 384 -16.91 10.81 -18.11
C GLN A 384 -15.47 10.40 -18.45
N THR A 385 -15.15 10.31 -19.75
CA THR A 385 -13.79 10.04 -20.21
C THR A 385 -12.86 11.22 -19.89
N ALA A 386 -13.31 12.47 -20.08
CA ALA A 386 -12.55 13.65 -19.68
C ALA A 386 -12.35 13.73 -18.15
N LEU A 387 -13.38 13.40 -17.37
CA LEU A 387 -13.26 13.31 -15.91
C LEU A 387 -12.29 12.20 -15.45
N PHE A 388 -12.27 11.06 -16.15
CA PHE A 388 -11.24 10.02 -15.92
C PHE A 388 -9.84 10.56 -16.19
N ILE A 389 -9.61 11.24 -17.31
CA ILE A 389 -8.32 11.87 -17.60
C ILE A 389 -7.93 12.88 -16.52
N ALA A 390 -8.85 13.71 -16.03
CA ALA A 390 -8.58 14.62 -14.92
C ALA A 390 -8.13 13.87 -13.65
N ARG A 391 -8.84 12.81 -13.26
CA ARG A 391 -8.53 11.97 -12.09
C ARG A 391 -7.24 11.18 -12.23
N LEU A 392 -6.86 10.82 -13.45
CA LEU A 392 -5.58 10.18 -13.76
C LEU A 392 -4.44 11.20 -13.67
N LEU A 393 -4.56 12.31 -14.41
CA LEU A 393 -3.51 13.33 -14.50
C LEU A 393 -3.21 13.98 -13.15
N ARG A 394 -4.19 14.17 -12.25
CA ARG A 394 -3.91 14.66 -10.88
C ARG A 394 -2.92 13.76 -10.10
N GLN A 395 -2.76 12.48 -10.46
CA GLN A 395 -1.83 11.56 -9.81
C GLN A 395 -0.41 11.60 -10.41
N HIS A 396 -0.22 12.26 -11.56
CA HIS A 396 1.06 12.34 -12.24
C HIS A 396 1.83 13.62 -11.87
N SER A 397 3.15 13.59 -12.06
CA SER A 397 4.04 14.75 -12.11
C SER A 397 4.76 14.82 -13.47
N ALA A 398 5.50 15.91 -13.71
CA ALA A 398 6.20 16.17 -14.97
C ALA A 398 7.15 15.04 -15.39
N GLN A 399 7.68 14.30 -14.41
CA GLN A 399 8.63 13.20 -14.61
C GLN A 399 7.97 11.84 -14.88
N THR A 400 6.68 11.71 -14.57
CA THR A 400 5.94 10.44 -14.68
C THR A 400 5.06 10.38 -15.92
N ILE A 401 4.73 11.52 -16.52
CA ILE A 401 3.89 11.60 -17.71
C ILE A 401 4.76 11.61 -18.97
N ARG A 402 4.35 10.87 -20.01
CA ARG A 402 4.98 10.97 -21.34
C ARG A 402 4.38 12.14 -22.11
N GLN A 403 5.03 13.30 -22.02
CA GLN A 403 4.51 14.56 -22.58
C GLN A 403 4.20 14.47 -24.08
N GLU A 404 5.08 13.82 -24.86
CA GLU A 404 4.89 13.64 -26.31
C GLU A 404 3.58 12.90 -26.67
N CYS A 405 3.26 11.81 -25.96
CA CYS A 405 2.02 11.08 -26.19
C CYS A 405 0.79 11.94 -25.83
N VAL A 406 0.89 12.73 -24.76
CA VAL A 406 -0.20 13.60 -24.30
C VAL A 406 -0.43 14.74 -25.31
N GLU A 407 0.64 15.35 -25.81
CA GLU A 407 0.59 16.38 -26.84
C GLU A 407 -0.11 15.87 -28.11
N GLN A 408 0.34 14.73 -28.64
CA GLN A 408 -0.15 14.21 -29.92
C GLN A 408 -1.60 13.72 -29.86
N LYS A 409 -2.03 13.17 -28.71
CA LYS A 409 -3.28 12.40 -28.62
C LYS A 409 -4.37 13.01 -27.74
N LEU A 410 -3.99 13.70 -26.65
CA LEU A 410 -4.95 14.23 -25.70
C LEU A 410 -5.18 15.74 -25.84
N GLY A 411 -4.13 16.52 -26.15
CA GLY A 411 -4.24 17.98 -26.24
C GLY A 411 -5.31 18.46 -27.23
N SER A 412 -5.25 17.95 -28.47
CA SER A 412 -6.23 18.26 -29.52
C SER A 412 -7.64 17.78 -29.17
N ALA A 413 -7.78 16.57 -28.63
CA ALA A 413 -9.08 16.02 -28.24
C ALA A 413 -9.74 16.86 -27.13
N LEU A 414 -9.02 17.14 -26.04
CA LEU A 414 -9.54 17.97 -24.94
C LEU A 414 -9.87 19.39 -25.39
N SER A 415 -9.07 19.97 -26.29
CA SER A 415 -9.33 21.32 -26.83
C SER A 415 -10.65 21.41 -27.59
N LYS A 416 -10.99 20.38 -28.37
CA LYS A 416 -12.30 20.30 -29.05
C LYS A 416 -13.43 20.24 -28.01
N LEU A 417 -13.27 19.44 -26.96
CA LEU A 417 -14.29 19.26 -25.91
C LEU A 417 -14.49 20.53 -25.06
N ALA A 418 -13.47 21.38 -24.92
CA ALA A 418 -13.60 22.67 -24.25
C ALA A 418 -14.57 23.64 -24.97
N SER A 419 -14.95 23.32 -26.22
CA SER A 419 -15.95 24.05 -27.02
C SER A 419 -17.17 23.19 -27.36
N ASP A 420 -17.38 22.07 -26.64
CA ASP A 420 -18.52 21.18 -26.87
C ASP A 420 -19.85 21.90 -26.68
N ALA A 421 -20.92 21.44 -27.34
CA ALA A 421 -22.25 22.00 -27.18
C ALA A 421 -22.78 21.80 -25.74
N ASP A 422 -22.46 20.67 -25.12
CA ASP A 422 -22.87 20.36 -23.75
C ASP A 422 -21.96 21.02 -22.72
N SER A 423 -22.53 21.79 -21.80
CA SER A 423 -21.78 22.47 -20.74
C SER A 423 -21.01 21.51 -19.83
N SER A 424 -21.58 20.34 -19.51
CA SER A 424 -20.92 19.37 -18.64
C SER A 424 -19.63 18.83 -19.25
N VAL A 425 -19.64 18.60 -20.58
CA VAL A 425 -18.47 18.16 -21.33
C VAL A 425 -17.39 19.25 -21.35
N ARG A 426 -17.78 20.53 -21.52
CA ARG A 426 -16.85 21.65 -21.45
C ARG A 426 -16.18 21.75 -20.08
N GLU A 427 -16.95 21.67 -18.99
CA GLU A 427 -16.41 21.72 -17.62
C GLU A 427 -15.48 20.53 -17.34
N ALA A 428 -15.85 19.32 -17.76
CA ALA A 428 -14.97 18.16 -17.64
C ALA A 428 -13.65 18.32 -18.41
N SER A 429 -13.70 18.96 -19.59
CA SER A 429 -12.50 19.29 -20.36
C SER A 429 -11.63 20.34 -19.66
N PHE A 430 -12.22 21.42 -19.12
CA PHE A 430 -11.45 22.41 -18.37
C PHE A 430 -10.74 21.80 -17.17
N LEU A 431 -11.40 20.87 -16.46
CA LEU A 431 -10.79 20.14 -15.36
C LEU A 431 -9.63 19.25 -15.82
N ALA A 432 -9.79 18.54 -16.94
CA ALA A 432 -8.73 17.69 -17.52
C ALA A 432 -7.52 18.52 -18.00
N ILE A 433 -7.76 19.63 -18.69
CA ILE A 433 -6.71 20.55 -19.14
C ILE A 433 -6.04 21.24 -17.94
N GLY A 434 -6.80 21.60 -16.90
CA GLY A 434 -6.27 22.12 -15.64
C GLY A 434 -5.36 21.12 -14.93
N ALA A 435 -5.77 19.83 -14.90
CA ALA A 435 -4.94 18.75 -14.37
C ALA A 435 -3.66 18.56 -15.17
N LEU A 436 -3.71 18.72 -16.50
CA LEU A 436 -2.52 18.71 -17.35
C LEU A 436 -1.63 19.93 -17.09
N MET A 437 -2.20 21.13 -16.98
CA MET A 437 -1.49 22.38 -16.74
C MET A 437 -0.68 22.34 -15.45
N ARG A 438 -1.25 21.71 -14.41
CA ARG A 438 -0.58 21.45 -13.13
C ARG A 438 0.75 20.70 -13.28
N ILE A 439 0.88 19.87 -14.32
CA ILE A 439 2.01 18.97 -14.53
C ILE A 439 3.09 19.57 -15.41
N VAL A 440 2.73 20.22 -16.53
CA VAL A 440 3.69 20.61 -17.59
C VAL A 440 4.02 22.10 -17.67
N SER A 441 3.20 22.99 -17.09
CA SER A 441 3.18 24.46 -17.21
C SER A 441 2.19 25.03 -18.23
N GLU A 442 1.80 26.28 -18.03
CA GLU A 442 0.89 27.03 -18.92
C GLU A 442 1.48 27.20 -20.34
N SER A 443 2.80 27.39 -20.46
CA SER A 443 3.46 27.49 -21.76
C SER A 443 3.31 26.20 -22.59
N ALA A 444 3.37 25.03 -21.95
CA ALA A 444 3.17 23.76 -22.64
C ALA A 444 1.70 23.58 -23.06
N ILE A 445 0.75 24.05 -22.25
CA ILE A 445 -0.68 24.04 -22.61
C ILE A 445 -0.97 24.92 -23.83
N ASN A 446 -0.26 26.02 -24.03
CA ASN A 446 -0.39 26.81 -25.26
C ASN A 446 -0.07 25.99 -26.52
N ASN A 447 0.91 25.08 -26.44
CA ASN A 447 1.27 24.19 -27.55
C ASN A 447 0.23 23.08 -27.73
N TYR A 448 -0.21 22.46 -26.64
CA TYR A 448 -1.07 21.27 -26.70
C TYR A 448 -2.54 21.62 -26.94
N CYS A 449 -2.98 22.78 -26.43
CA CYS A 449 -4.37 23.21 -26.36
C CYS A 449 -4.59 24.64 -26.86
N GLY A 450 -3.92 25.04 -27.94
CA GLY A 450 -3.89 26.43 -28.43
C GLY A 450 -5.26 27.14 -28.50
N GLN A 451 -6.30 26.46 -29.00
CA GLN A 451 -7.66 27.04 -29.09
C GLN A 451 -8.25 27.47 -27.74
N VAL A 452 -7.94 26.73 -26.67
CA VAL A 452 -8.41 27.03 -25.31
C VAL A 452 -7.67 28.22 -24.74
N THR A 453 -6.37 28.33 -25.04
CA THR A 453 -5.50 29.40 -24.51
C THR A 453 -5.72 30.75 -25.18
N GLN A 454 -6.29 30.77 -26.38
CA GLN A 454 -6.66 32.00 -27.10
C GLN A 454 -7.94 32.65 -26.54
N ASP A 455 -8.79 31.89 -25.85
CA ASP A 455 -10.01 32.39 -25.22
C ASP A 455 -9.76 32.71 -23.75
N LYS A 456 -9.78 33.99 -23.40
CA LYS A 456 -9.52 34.46 -22.02
C LYS A 456 -10.45 33.83 -20.97
N GLY A 457 -11.70 33.58 -21.32
CA GLY A 457 -12.69 33.00 -20.41
C GLY A 457 -12.44 31.51 -20.17
N LYS A 458 -12.16 30.76 -21.23
CA LYS A 458 -11.80 29.33 -21.12
C LYS A 458 -10.49 29.15 -20.36
N LEU A 459 -9.48 29.96 -20.67
CA LEU A 459 -8.19 29.93 -19.97
C LEU A 459 -8.34 30.25 -18.48
N ALA A 460 -9.22 31.18 -18.10
CA ALA A 460 -9.50 31.48 -16.69
C ALA A 460 -10.05 30.24 -15.94
N LYS A 461 -11.01 29.50 -16.52
CA LYS A 461 -11.54 28.27 -15.94
C LYS A 461 -10.49 27.16 -15.81
N VAL A 462 -9.63 27.03 -16.81
CA VAL A 462 -8.50 26.08 -16.79
C VAL A 462 -7.52 26.43 -15.67
N ARG A 463 -7.18 27.72 -15.51
CA ARG A 463 -6.30 28.20 -14.42
C ARG A 463 -6.94 27.96 -13.06
N GLU A 464 -8.22 28.26 -12.89
CA GLU A 464 -8.95 27.98 -11.66
C GLU A 464 -8.90 26.49 -11.30
N SER A 465 -9.18 25.61 -12.27
CA SER A 465 -9.11 24.16 -12.10
C SER A 465 -7.69 23.71 -11.73
N CYS A 466 -6.67 24.26 -12.37
CA CYS A 466 -5.25 23.99 -12.08
C CYS A 466 -4.90 24.37 -10.63
N GLU A 467 -5.28 25.57 -10.19
CA GLU A 467 -5.00 26.05 -8.83
C GLU A 467 -5.74 25.24 -7.75
N ASN A 468 -7.00 24.87 -8.00
CA ASN A 468 -7.76 24.01 -7.10
C ASN A 468 -7.09 22.63 -6.95
N LEU A 469 -6.66 22.02 -8.06
CA LEU A 469 -5.97 20.74 -8.05
C LEU A 469 -4.59 20.82 -7.37
N LYS A 470 -3.86 21.94 -7.53
CA LYS A 470 -2.60 22.17 -6.79
C LYS A 470 -2.83 22.23 -5.29
N LYS A 471 -3.88 22.93 -4.85
CA LYS A 471 -4.23 23.03 -3.42
C LYS A 471 -4.61 21.68 -2.82
N GLU A 472 -5.35 20.86 -3.56
CA GLU A 472 -5.87 19.59 -3.05
C GLU A 472 -4.86 18.44 -3.15
N TYR A 473 -4.06 18.37 -4.22
CA TYR A 473 -3.19 17.22 -4.52
C TYR A 473 -1.69 17.55 -4.58
N GLY A 474 -1.31 18.83 -4.55
CA GLY A 474 0.08 19.26 -4.72
C GLY A 474 0.60 19.02 -6.15
N LEU A 475 1.94 19.01 -6.29
CA LEU A 475 2.64 18.85 -7.59
C LEU A 475 3.31 17.47 -7.76
N ASN A 476 3.39 16.69 -6.68
CA ASN A 476 4.08 15.40 -6.69
C ASN A 476 3.19 14.31 -7.30
N ALA A 477 3.84 13.28 -7.84
CA ALA A 477 3.12 12.10 -8.30
C ALA A 477 2.69 11.25 -7.10
N SER A 478 1.59 10.50 -7.25
CA SER A 478 1.15 9.57 -6.22
C SER A 478 2.14 8.40 -6.10
N ALA A 479 2.22 7.80 -4.90
CA ALA A 479 3.06 6.63 -4.67
C ALA A 479 2.72 5.47 -5.63
N ALA A 480 1.45 5.31 -5.99
CA ALA A 480 1.01 4.29 -6.93
C ALA A 480 1.56 4.52 -8.36
N ILE A 481 1.56 5.78 -8.84
CA ILE A 481 2.12 6.12 -10.15
C ILE A 481 3.64 5.96 -10.18
N LEU A 482 4.33 6.30 -9.08
CA LEU A 482 5.78 6.06 -8.96
C LEU A 482 6.10 4.55 -8.99
N LYS A 483 5.30 3.73 -8.30
CA LYS A 483 5.42 2.26 -8.34
C LYS A 483 5.18 1.71 -9.75
N LEU A 484 4.14 2.18 -10.43
CA LEU A 484 3.85 1.82 -11.82
C LEU A 484 5.05 2.13 -12.73
N GLN A 485 5.58 3.35 -12.66
CA GLN A 485 6.73 3.76 -13.47
C GLN A 485 7.95 2.85 -13.24
N ASN A 486 8.20 2.45 -11.99
CA ASN A 486 9.30 1.53 -11.68
C ASN A 486 9.07 0.11 -12.23
N LYS A 487 7.82 -0.37 -12.28
CA LYS A 487 7.47 -1.68 -12.86
C LYS A 487 7.45 -1.67 -14.39
N THR A 488 7.21 -0.52 -15.02
CA THR A 488 7.09 -0.39 -16.49
C THR A 488 8.32 0.22 -17.16
N LYS A 489 9.36 0.60 -16.40
CA LYS A 489 10.64 1.00 -16.99
C LYS A 489 11.22 -0.17 -17.78
N PRO A 490 11.63 0.02 -19.05
CA PRO A 490 12.39 -1.00 -19.75
C PRO A 490 13.65 -1.26 -18.94
N ALA A 491 13.92 -2.53 -18.63
CA ALA A 491 15.17 -2.94 -18.00
C ALA A 491 16.31 -2.47 -18.89
N VAL A 492 17.03 -1.43 -18.45
CA VAL A 492 18.30 -1.07 -19.08
C VAL A 492 19.19 -2.28 -18.84
N SER A 493 19.46 -3.01 -19.92
CA SER A 493 20.54 -3.98 -19.93
C SER A 493 21.80 -3.23 -19.52
N THR A 494 22.31 -3.52 -18.32
CA THR A 494 23.71 -3.30 -17.99
C THR A 494 24.53 -4.13 -18.97
N SER A 495 24.77 -3.59 -20.16
CA SER A 495 25.86 -4.02 -21.00
C SER A 495 27.13 -3.71 -20.20
N LEU A 496 27.76 -4.77 -19.72
CA LEU A 496 29.13 -4.74 -19.25
C LEU A 496 29.97 -4.09 -20.36
N SER A 497 30.32 -2.82 -20.16
CA SER A 497 31.43 -2.17 -20.84
C SER A 497 32.71 -2.85 -20.35
N GLY A 498 32.99 -4.01 -20.94
CA GLY A 498 34.27 -4.69 -20.81
C GLY A 498 35.33 -3.87 -21.53
N SER A 499 36.14 -3.17 -20.74
CA SER A 499 37.38 -2.52 -21.16
C SER A 499 38.17 -3.42 -22.11
N LYS A 500 38.36 -2.95 -23.35
CA LYS A 500 39.34 -3.50 -24.29
C LYS A 500 40.72 -3.28 -23.70
N THR A 501 41.27 -4.31 -23.06
CA THR A 501 42.71 -4.40 -22.83
C THR A 501 43.24 -5.60 -23.59
N ALA A 502 44.20 -5.32 -24.47
CA ALA A 502 44.84 -6.24 -25.37
C ALA A 502 45.58 -7.37 -24.64
N VAL A 503 45.46 -8.60 -25.14
CA VAL A 503 46.53 -9.60 -25.08
C VAL A 503 46.61 -10.27 -26.44
N ARG A 504 47.72 -10.00 -27.12
CA ARG A 504 48.23 -10.69 -28.30
C ARG A 504 49.39 -11.57 -27.82
N ALA A 505 49.56 -12.74 -28.43
CA ALA A 505 50.52 -13.82 -28.17
C ALA A 505 50.00 -14.88 -27.15
N MET A 506 50.14 -16.19 -27.37
CA MET A 506 51.17 -16.91 -28.12
C MET A 506 50.70 -18.30 -28.59
N VAL A 507 50.90 -18.54 -29.89
CA VAL A 507 51.23 -19.79 -30.60
C VAL A 507 51.58 -21.02 -29.73
N ARG A 508 50.83 -22.12 -29.86
CA ARG A 508 51.25 -23.38 -30.49
C ARG A 508 50.07 -24.32 -30.71
#